data_AF-A0A382P1Y2-F1
#
_entry.id   AF-A0A382P1Y2-F1
#
_cell.length_a   1.000
_cell.length_b   1.000
_cell.length_c   1.000
_cell.angle_alpha   90.00
_cell.angle_beta   90.00
_cell.angle_gamma   90.00
#
_symmetry.space_group_name_H-M   'P 1'
#
loop_
_entity.id
_entity.type
_entity.pdbx_description
1 polymer ?
#
loop_
_entity_poly.entity_id
_entity_poly.type
_entity_poly.pdbx_seq_one_letter_code
_entity_poly.pdbx_strand_id
1 'polypeptide(L)'
;SPFPKTRNTRINEYVTVTGQKSDLLDPCTKSVPAKLSYQNIQPWEPWMMMGDQPGQMVSWATGRKYESLAEMPSDYLKMARAVHPWLIRDPIETLAVQARKIRDLSVG
;
A
#
# COMPACT_ATOMS: atom_id res chain seq x y z
N SER A 1 -22.15 12.66 -7.65
CA SER A 1 -20.71 12.46 -7.46
C SER A 1 -20.11 12.07 -8.80
N PRO A 2 -19.00 12.68 -9.26
CA PRO A 2 -18.33 12.34 -10.52
C PRO A 2 -17.61 10.99 -10.48
N PHE A 3 -17.53 10.36 -9.30
CA PHE A 3 -16.98 9.03 -9.15
C PHE A 3 -18.05 7.98 -9.51
N PRO A 4 -17.72 7.00 -10.37
CA PRO A 4 -18.63 5.91 -10.68
C PRO A 4 -19.03 5.22 -9.38
N LYS A 5 -20.33 4.97 -9.20
CA LYS A 5 -20.81 4.18 -8.07
C LYS A 5 -20.18 2.79 -8.22
N THR A 6 -19.30 2.41 -7.30
CA THR A 6 -18.68 1.09 -7.30
C THR A 6 -19.80 0.05 -7.23
N ARG A 7 -19.90 -0.80 -8.25
CA ARG A 7 -20.71 -2.02 -8.17
C ARG A 7 -20.20 -2.78 -6.95
N ASN A 8 -21.11 -3.39 -6.16
CA ASN A 8 -20.70 -4.18 -5.00
C ASN A 8 -19.72 -5.27 -5.48
N THR A 9 -18.44 -5.06 -5.19
CA THR A 9 -17.32 -5.79 -5.76
C THR A 9 -16.71 -6.64 -4.66
N ARG A 10 -16.65 -7.95 -4.89
CA ARG A 10 -15.97 -8.87 -3.99
C ARG A 10 -14.51 -8.93 -4.41
N ILE A 11 -13.65 -8.48 -3.50
CA ILE A 11 -12.21 -8.66 -3.58
C ILE A 11 -11.86 -9.79 -2.61
N ASN A 12 -11.11 -10.77 -3.09
CA ASN A 12 -10.47 -11.74 -2.22
C ASN A 12 -9.00 -11.35 -2.08
N GLU A 13 -8.56 -11.00 -0.89
CA GLU A 13 -7.19 -10.55 -0.62
C GLU A 13 -6.61 -11.34 0.54
N TYR A 14 -5.40 -11.85 0.35
CA TYR A 14 -4.61 -12.47 1.40
C TYR A 14 -3.26 -11.78 1.51
N VAL A 15 -2.95 -11.35 2.72
CA VAL A 15 -1.69 -10.70 3.04
C VAL A 15 -1.05 -11.46 4.20
N THR A 16 0.15 -11.98 3.96
CA THR A 16 0.96 -12.62 5.00
C THR A 16 2.18 -11.75 5.26
N VAL A 17 2.36 -11.35 6.51
CA VAL A 17 3.54 -10.63 6.99
C VAL A 17 4.30 -11.53 7.95
N THR A 18 5.59 -11.75 7.68
CA THR A 18 6.45 -12.60 8.51
C THR A 18 7.66 -11.81 9.00
N GLY A 19 8.11 -12.09 10.22
CA GLY A 19 9.29 -11.50 10.84
C GLY A 19 9.96 -12.50 11.77
N GLN A 20 11.16 -12.17 12.26
CA GLN A 20 11.83 -13.04 13.23
C GLN A 20 11.27 -12.84 14.64
N LYS A 21 11.06 -13.95 15.36
CA LYS A 21 10.62 -13.91 16.74
C LYS A 21 11.63 -13.22 17.65
N SER A 22 12.93 -13.39 17.41
CA SER A 22 14.00 -12.73 18.18
C SER A 22 13.86 -11.22 18.15
N ASP A 23 13.61 -10.65 16.97
CA ASP A 23 13.50 -9.20 16.77
C ASP A 23 12.26 -8.65 17.49
N LEU A 24 11.18 -9.44 17.54
CA LEU A 24 9.96 -9.09 18.28
C LEU A 24 10.12 -9.12 19.79
N LEU A 25 11.05 -9.92 20.30
CA LEU A 25 11.32 -10.06 21.73
C LEU A 25 12.35 -9.06 22.25
N ASP A 26 13.00 -8.31 21.37
CA ASP A 26 13.93 -7.25 21.75
C ASP A 26 13.18 -5.98 22.20
N PRO A 27 13.24 -5.59 23.48
CA PRO A 27 12.54 -4.40 23.98
C PRO A 27 13.09 -3.08 23.42
N CYS A 28 14.32 -3.08 22.89
CA CYS A 28 14.94 -1.93 22.26
C CYS A 28 14.41 -1.69 20.84
N THR A 29 13.86 -2.72 20.20
CA THR A 29 13.36 -2.63 18.82
C THR A 29 11.91 -2.13 18.79
N LYS A 30 11.67 -1.00 18.11
CA LYS A 30 10.32 -0.41 17.94
C LYS A 30 9.64 -0.83 16.65
N SER A 31 10.41 -1.34 15.69
CA SER A 31 9.98 -1.71 14.35
C SER A 31 10.88 -2.84 13.87
N VAL A 32 10.32 -4.03 13.61
CA VAL A 32 11.10 -5.21 13.20
C VAL A 32 11.12 -5.36 11.68
N PRO A 33 12.22 -5.83 11.08
CA PRO A 33 12.21 -6.23 9.67
C PRO A 33 11.11 -7.26 9.41
N ALA A 34 10.41 -7.12 8.30
CA ALA A 34 9.34 -8.03 7.92
C ALA A 34 9.31 -8.27 6.41
N LYS A 35 8.90 -9.48 6.02
CA LYS A 35 8.62 -9.86 4.62
C LYS A 35 7.11 -9.92 4.41
N LEU A 36 6.71 -9.62 3.18
CA LEU A 36 5.33 -9.58 2.72
C LEU A 36 5.14 -10.63 1.63
N SER A 37 4.06 -11.39 1.72
CA SER A 37 3.48 -12.11 0.59
C SER A 37 2.04 -11.64 0.43
N TYR A 38 1.69 -11.27 -0.79
CA TYR A 38 0.40 -10.69 -1.15
C TYR A 38 -0.20 -11.48 -2.31
N GLN A 39 -1.50 -11.73 -2.24
CA GLN A 39 -2.27 -12.20 -3.37
C GLN A 39 -3.66 -11.57 -3.35
N ASN A 40 -4.19 -11.23 -4.52
CA ASN A 40 -5.57 -10.83 -4.66
C ASN A 40 -6.25 -11.42 -5.89
N ILE A 41 -7.57 -11.53 -5.81
CA ILE A 41 -8.46 -11.81 -6.91
C ILE A 41 -9.57 -10.76 -6.88
N GLN A 42 -9.73 -10.04 -7.98
CA GLN A 42 -10.73 -8.97 -8.11
C GLN A 42 -11.27 -8.89 -9.53
N PRO A 43 -12.46 -8.31 -9.77
CA PRO A 43 -12.96 -8.06 -11.12
C PRO A 43 -12.03 -7.16 -11.93
N TRP A 44 -12.27 -7.05 -13.23
CA TRP A 44 -11.53 -6.13 -14.09
C TRP A 44 -11.52 -4.70 -13.56
N GLU A 45 -10.35 -4.07 -13.56
CA GLU A 45 -10.27 -2.65 -13.21
C GLU A 45 -10.90 -1.81 -14.33
N PRO A 46 -11.52 -0.66 -13.99
CA PRO A 46 -12.13 0.23 -15.00
C PRO A 46 -11.20 0.64 -16.15
N TRP A 47 -9.90 0.83 -15.88
CA TRP A 47 -8.92 1.23 -16.89
C TRP A 47 -8.63 0.15 -17.93
N MET A 48 -9.03 -1.09 -17.69
CA MET A 48 -8.88 -2.19 -18.65
C MET A 48 -9.97 -2.20 -19.73
N MET A 49 -11.04 -1.40 -19.57
CA MET A 49 -12.13 -1.26 -20.55
C MET A 49 -12.82 -2.60 -20.92
N MET A 50 -12.87 -3.54 -19.97
CA MET A 50 -13.43 -4.88 -20.20
C MET A 50 -14.96 -4.94 -20.09
N GLY A 51 -15.62 -3.88 -19.62
CA GLY A 51 -17.07 -3.84 -19.47
C GLY A 51 -17.64 -5.01 -18.66
N ASP A 52 -18.66 -5.67 -19.20
CA ASP A 52 -19.30 -6.85 -18.58
C ASP A 52 -18.66 -8.19 -19.02
N GLN A 53 -17.47 -8.18 -19.63
CA GLN A 53 -16.79 -9.41 -20.01
C GLN A 53 -16.50 -10.28 -18.76
N PRO A 54 -16.84 -11.59 -18.79
CA PRO A 54 -16.57 -12.46 -17.66
C PRO A 54 -15.07 -12.57 -17.43
N GLY A 55 -14.63 -12.41 -16.18
CA GLY A 55 -13.23 -12.59 -15.79
C GLY A 55 -12.83 -11.81 -14.56
N GLN A 56 -11.59 -12.05 -14.14
CA GLN A 56 -11.00 -11.48 -12.93
C GLN A 56 -9.51 -11.23 -13.16
N MET A 57 -8.97 -10.23 -12.48
CA MET A 57 -7.54 -10.09 -12.31
C MET A 57 -7.09 -10.93 -11.13
N VAL A 58 -5.92 -11.55 -11.29
CA VAL A 58 -5.20 -12.21 -10.22
C VAL A 58 -3.86 -11.49 -10.08
N SER A 59 -3.57 -10.99 -8.89
CA SER A 59 -2.29 -10.35 -8.60
C SER A 59 -1.58 -11.10 -7.48
N TRP A 60 -0.26 -11.09 -7.55
CA TRP A 60 0.63 -11.65 -6.54
C TRP A 60 1.83 -10.73 -6.40
N ALA A 61 2.30 -10.55 -5.18
CA ALA A 61 3.49 -9.76 -4.92
C ALA A 61 4.23 -10.31 -3.70
N THR A 62 5.54 -10.12 -3.71
CA THR A 62 6.38 -10.29 -2.53
C THR A 62 7.05 -8.97 -2.21
N GLY A 63 7.36 -8.76 -0.94
CA GLY A 63 7.95 -7.51 -0.50
C GLY A 63 8.65 -7.63 0.84
N ARG A 64 9.19 -6.50 1.29
CA ARG A 64 9.71 -6.33 2.64
C ARG A 64 9.37 -4.94 3.15
N LYS A 65 9.34 -4.79 4.47
CA LYS A 65 9.31 -3.48 5.09
C LYS A 65 10.69 -2.81 4.95
N TYR A 66 10.67 -1.54 4.60
CA TYR A 66 11.84 -0.67 4.54
C TYR A 66 11.77 0.31 5.71
N GLU A 67 12.87 0.54 6.43
CA GLU A 67 12.89 1.50 7.55
C GLU A 67 13.23 2.91 7.07
N SER A 68 13.77 3.05 5.85
CA SER A 68 14.05 4.34 5.23
C SER A 68 13.86 4.33 3.72
N LEU A 69 13.62 5.52 3.15
CA LEU A 69 13.56 5.71 1.70
C LEU A 69 14.86 5.30 0.99
N ALA A 70 16.01 5.43 1.68
CA ALA A 70 17.32 5.12 1.10
C ALA A 70 17.49 3.63 0.76
N GLU A 71 16.71 2.75 1.39
CA GLU A 71 16.73 1.33 1.10
C GLU A 71 15.90 0.92 -0.12
N MET A 72 15.07 1.83 -0.63
CA MET A 72 14.19 1.52 -1.76
C MET A 72 14.99 1.45 -3.08
N PRO A 73 14.56 0.62 -4.05
CA PRO A 73 15.19 0.57 -5.37
C PRO A 73 15.26 1.96 -6.03
N SER A 74 16.43 2.29 -6.59
CA SER A 74 16.68 3.60 -7.20
C SER A 74 15.69 3.95 -8.30
N ASP A 75 15.29 2.96 -9.10
CA ASP A 75 14.36 3.15 -10.22
C ASP A 75 12.94 3.45 -9.72
N TYR A 76 12.54 2.84 -8.61
CA TYR A 76 11.29 3.19 -7.92
C TYR A 76 11.35 4.63 -7.42
N LEU A 77 12.42 5.03 -6.74
CA LEU A 77 12.57 6.39 -6.24
C LEU A 77 12.56 7.42 -7.37
N LYS A 78 13.20 7.13 -8.50
CA LYS A 78 13.17 7.98 -9.70
C LYS A 78 11.74 8.18 -10.20
N MET A 79 10.98 7.10 -10.34
CA MET A 79 9.58 7.17 -10.78
C MET A 79 8.69 7.88 -9.76
N ALA A 80 8.84 7.58 -8.47
CA ALA A 80 8.05 8.19 -7.42
C ALA A 80 8.30 9.70 -7.33
N ARG A 81 9.55 10.17 -7.53
CA ARG A 81 9.86 11.60 -7.62
C ARG A 81 9.21 12.27 -8.84
N ALA A 82 9.06 11.56 -9.95
CA ALA A 82 8.46 12.11 -11.16
C ALA A 82 6.92 12.19 -11.05
N VAL A 83 6.28 11.16 -10.50
CA VAL A 83 4.81 11.03 -10.52
C VAL A 83 4.15 11.52 -9.23
N HIS A 84 4.77 11.27 -8.08
CA HIS A 84 4.24 11.61 -6.77
C HIS A 84 5.31 12.29 -5.88
N PRO A 85 5.86 13.44 -6.30
CA PRO A 85 6.99 14.08 -5.62
C PRO A 85 6.72 14.41 -4.15
N TRP A 86 5.46 14.71 -3.80
CA TRP A 86 5.09 15.04 -2.42
C TRP A 86 5.32 13.86 -1.45
N LEU A 87 5.09 12.62 -1.88
CA LEU A 87 5.31 11.43 -1.05
C LEU A 87 6.78 11.24 -0.67
N ILE A 88 7.70 11.62 -1.57
CA ILE A 88 9.14 11.35 -1.43
C ILE A 88 9.91 12.55 -0.87
N ARG A 89 9.44 13.78 -1.12
CA ARG A 89 10.12 15.00 -0.68
C ARG A 89 10.21 15.08 0.84
N ASP A 90 9.09 14.85 1.51
CA ASP A 90 9.01 14.82 2.97
C ASP A 90 7.92 13.82 3.42
N PRO A 91 8.30 12.54 3.62
CA PRO A 91 7.35 11.51 4.04
C PRO A 91 6.74 11.77 5.42
N ILE A 92 7.49 12.42 6.32
CA ILE A 92 7.05 12.68 7.69
C ILE A 92 5.96 13.76 7.67
N GLU A 93 6.20 14.87 6.96
CA GLU A 93 5.20 15.92 6.78
C GLU A 93 3.97 15.35 6.07
N THR A 94 4.17 14.55 5.02
CA THR A 94 3.06 13.91 4.29
C THR A 94 2.19 13.06 5.23
N LEU A 95 2.80 12.23 6.06
CA LEU A 95 2.08 11.40 7.04
C LEU A 95 1.39 12.28 8.10
N ALA A 96 2.03 13.34 8.57
CA ALA A 96 1.45 14.25 9.56
C ALA A 96 0.19 14.95 9.03
N VAL A 97 0.19 15.34 7.74
CA VAL A 97 -1.00 15.91 7.08
C VAL A 97 -2.14 14.90 7.03
N GLN A 98 -1.87 13.64 6.68
CA GLN A 98 -2.91 12.60 6.63
C GLN A 98 -3.43 12.24 8.03
N ALA A 99 -2.54 12.12 9.01
CA ALA A 99 -2.92 11.84 10.40
C ALA A 99 -3.85 12.93 10.95
N ARG A 100 -3.60 14.20 10.61
CA ARG A 100 -4.48 15.32 10.98
C ARG A 100 -5.86 15.19 10.33
N LYS A 101 -5.92 14.95 9.02
CA LYS A 101 -7.18 14.75 8.30
C LYS A 101 -8.03 13.62 8.89
N ILE A 102 -7.42 12.49 9.23
CA ILE A 102 -8.13 11.35 9.83
C ILE A 102 -8.73 11.73 11.18
N ARG A 103 -7.98 12.46 12.02
CA ARG A 103 -8.49 12.94 13.31
C ARG A 103 -9.66 13.89 13.12
N ASP A 104 -9.56 14.85 12.22
CA ASP A 104 -10.62 15.83 11.95
C ASP A 104 -11.90 15.16 11.45
N LEU A 105 -11.78 14.11 10.63
CA LEU A 105 -12.91 13.29 10.14
C LEU A 105 -13.52 12.38 11.22
N SER A 106 -12.78 12.05 12.28
CA SER A 106 -13.27 11.20 13.39
C SER A 106 -14.01 11.97 14.49
N VAL A 107 -13.96 13.31 14.45
CA VAL A 107 -14.55 14.21 15.45
C VAL A 107 -15.83 14.90 14.93
N GLY A 108 -16.22 14.66 13.66
CA GLY A 108 -17.47 15.12 13.07
C GLY A 108 -18.43 13.97 12.77
#